data_AF-A0A0L0LAH0-F1
#
_entry.id   AF-A0A0L0LAH0-F1
#
_cell.length_a   1.000
_cell.length_b   1.000
_cell.length_c   1.000
_cell.angle_alpha   90.00
_cell.angle_beta   90.00
_cell.angle_gamma   90.00
#
_symmetry.space_group_name_H-M   'P 1'
#
loop_
_entity.id
_entity.type
_entity.pdbx_description
1 polymer ?
#
loop_
_entity_poly.entity_id
_entity_poly.type
_entity_poly.pdbx_seq_one_letter_code
_entity_poly.pdbx_strand_id
1 'polypeptide(L)'
;MASLFHTFIYVPIYNLLIFFVDIIPGGDVGLAVIAATLVVRLIIMPLSFAQLRTGRVMRLLQPEMKEIQVKYKDDPERKAKETFALYKRYGLNPFAGIFTALLQIPILLGLYFVFNSHTLLTIDTAMLYGFVSAPSVITPLFLGIFSVAGTSIFLAALAALLQGAQIWYAVPVPPKPEKPGTDLSADFARSMALNMRFLLPVIIGVAAFYTSNAIALYFITTALVSIVQEFVVRKQKVEPVEVAAA
;
A
#
# COMPACT_ATOMS: atom_id res chain seq x y z
N MET A 1 2.01 18.16 17.18
CA MET A 1 1.61 17.11 16.22
C MET A 1 1.11 17.68 14.89
N ALA A 2 0.15 18.61 14.85
CA ALA A 2 -0.38 19.18 13.60
C ALA A 2 0.68 19.85 12.70
N SER A 3 1.66 20.55 13.28
CA SER A 3 2.73 21.22 12.53
C SER A 3 3.70 20.25 11.83
N LEU A 4 4.00 19.08 12.42
CA LEU A 4 4.90 18.09 11.80
C LEU A 4 4.25 17.43 10.59
N PHE A 5 2.99 17.01 10.74
CA PHE A 5 2.23 16.44 9.62
C PHE A 5 2.08 17.47 8.48
N HIS A 6 1.78 18.72 8.83
CA HIS A 6 1.69 19.79 7.84
C HIS A 6 3.00 19.95 7.07
N THR A 7 4.13 20.10 7.77
CA THR A 7 5.43 20.42 7.17
C THR A 7 6.04 19.25 6.39
N PHE A 8 5.93 18.03 6.90
CA PHE A 8 6.60 16.86 6.34
C PHE A 8 5.73 16.01 5.41
N ILE A 9 4.40 16.16 5.45
CA ILE A 9 3.47 15.34 4.66
C ILE A 9 2.61 16.22 3.77
N TYR A 10 1.85 17.16 4.34
CA TYR A 10 0.93 18.00 3.57
C TYR A 10 1.65 18.90 2.56
N VAL A 11 2.62 19.71 3.00
CA VAL A 11 3.34 20.67 2.13
C VAL A 11 4.08 19.96 0.99
N PRO A 12 4.83 18.86 1.21
CA PRO A 12 5.47 18.14 0.11
C PRO A 12 4.47 17.54 -0.88
N ILE A 13 3.37 16.95 -0.41
CA ILE A 13 2.34 16.38 -1.29
C ILE A 13 1.63 17.49 -2.08
N TYR A 14 1.32 18.61 -1.45
CA TYR A 14 0.74 19.78 -2.10
C TYR A 14 1.66 20.31 -3.21
N ASN A 15 2.93 20.55 -2.91
CA ASN A 15 3.92 21.00 -3.88
C ASN A 15 4.13 20.01 -5.02
N LEU A 16 4.17 18.71 -4.72
CA LEU A 16 4.29 17.67 -5.73
C LEU A 16 3.09 17.68 -6.68
N LEU A 17 1.88 17.86 -6.16
CA LEU A 17 0.67 17.98 -6.98
C LEU A 17 0.69 19.24 -7.84
N ILE A 18 0.98 20.40 -7.27
CA ILE A 18 1.05 21.67 -8.01
C ILE A 18 2.10 21.60 -9.12
N PHE A 19 3.27 21.03 -8.83
CA PHE A 19 4.33 20.81 -9.82
C PHE A 19 3.83 19.97 -11.02
N PHE A 20 3.04 18.91 -10.77
CA PHE A 20 2.47 18.14 -11.86
C PHE A 20 1.32 18.84 -12.58
N VAL A 21 0.50 19.62 -11.88
CA VAL A 21 -0.55 20.43 -12.52
C VAL A 21 0.06 21.45 -13.49
N ASP A 22 1.19 22.06 -13.15
CA ASP A 22 1.90 23.02 -14.01
C ASP A 22 2.47 22.38 -15.28
N ILE A 23 2.99 21.16 -15.18
CA ILE A 23 3.62 20.48 -16.32
C ILE A 23 2.60 19.75 -17.21
N ILE A 24 1.46 19.33 -16.67
CA ILE A 24 0.47 18.56 -17.41
C ILE A 24 -0.34 19.48 -18.33
N PRO A 25 -0.42 19.17 -19.64
CA PRO A 25 -1.24 19.94 -20.57
C PRO A 25 -2.68 20.08 -20.10
N GLY A 26 -3.18 21.32 -20.04
CA GLY A 26 -4.54 21.62 -19.60
C GLY A 26 -4.74 21.59 -18.08
N GLY A 27 -3.68 21.45 -17.28
CA GLY A 27 -3.77 21.53 -15.82
C GLY A 27 -4.66 20.46 -15.19
N ASP A 28 -4.73 19.26 -15.79
CA ASP A 28 -5.57 18.16 -15.32
C ASP A 28 -5.08 17.64 -13.96
N VAL A 29 -5.85 17.95 -12.92
CA VAL A 29 -5.51 17.59 -11.54
C VAL A 29 -5.57 16.08 -11.32
N GLY A 30 -6.41 15.35 -12.05
CA GLY A 30 -6.52 13.89 -11.93
C GLY A 30 -5.26 13.18 -12.44
N LEU A 31 -4.72 13.61 -13.57
CA LEU A 31 -3.43 13.15 -14.08
C LEU A 31 -2.28 13.54 -13.12
N ALA A 32 -2.35 14.72 -12.50
CA ALA A 32 -1.38 15.12 -11.49
C ALA A 32 -1.39 14.18 -10.27
N VAL A 33 -2.57 13.73 -9.81
CA VAL A 33 -2.69 12.73 -8.74
C VAL A 33 -2.03 11.41 -9.12
N ILE A 34 -2.25 10.93 -10.35
CA ILE A 34 -1.64 9.69 -10.84
C ILE A 34 -0.11 9.85 -10.87
N ALA A 35 0.39 10.93 -11.46
CA ALA A 35 1.83 11.20 -11.56
C ALA A 35 2.51 11.32 -10.18
N ALA A 36 1.91 12.08 -9.26
CA ALA A 36 2.38 12.20 -7.89
C ALA A 36 2.42 10.84 -7.17
N THR A 37 1.36 10.03 -7.35
CA THR A 37 1.30 8.68 -6.78
C THR A 37 2.41 7.78 -7.33
N LEU A 38 2.70 7.86 -8.63
CA LEU A 38 3.79 7.10 -9.26
C LEU A 38 5.15 7.50 -8.71
N VAL A 39 5.44 8.79 -8.54
CA VAL A 39 6.70 9.26 -7.95
C VAL A 39 6.88 8.72 -6.53
N VAL A 40 5.87 8.86 -5.69
CA VAL A 40 5.92 8.35 -4.31
C VAL A 40 6.12 6.84 -4.29
N ARG A 41 5.43 6.11 -5.19
CA ARG A 41 5.61 4.66 -5.36
C ARG A 41 7.01 4.27 -5.81
N LEU A 42 7.65 5.07 -6.67
CA LEU A 42 9.03 4.85 -7.10
C LEU A 42 10.02 5.04 -5.94
N ILE A 43 9.81 6.05 -5.09
CA ILE A 43 10.64 6.29 -3.90
C ILE A 43 10.53 5.11 -2.91
N ILE A 44 9.33 4.55 -2.71
CA ILE A 44 9.08 3.43 -1.79
C ILE A 44 9.35 2.06 -2.44
N MET A 45 9.58 2.02 -3.75
CA MET A 45 9.82 0.80 -4.52
C MET A 45 10.89 -0.14 -3.94
N PRO A 46 12.09 0.30 -3.50
CA PRO A 46 13.07 -0.61 -2.92
C PRO A 46 12.54 -1.31 -1.65
N LEU A 47 11.83 -0.58 -0.79
CA LEU A 47 11.21 -1.13 0.40
C LEU A 47 10.10 -2.13 0.04
N SER A 48 9.27 -1.80 -0.95
CA SER A 48 8.21 -2.68 -1.43
C SER A 48 8.78 -3.99 -1.98
N PHE A 49 9.86 -3.95 -2.77
CA PHE A 49 10.53 -5.17 -3.23
C PHE A 49 11.13 -6.01 -2.11
N ALA A 50 11.72 -5.38 -1.10
CA ALA A 50 12.23 -6.08 0.08
C ALA A 50 11.10 -6.81 0.84
N GLN A 51 9.93 -6.17 0.97
CA GLN A 51 8.73 -6.79 1.55
C GLN A 51 8.26 -7.99 0.72
N LEU A 52 8.15 -7.83 -0.60
CA LEU A 52 7.68 -8.90 -1.49
C LEU A 52 8.63 -10.10 -1.52
N ARG A 53 9.94 -9.86 -1.45
CA ARG A 53 10.95 -10.93 -1.30
C ARG A 53 10.80 -11.65 0.03
N THR A 54 10.74 -10.91 1.14
CA THR A 54 10.54 -11.49 2.48
C THR A 54 9.29 -12.36 2.53
N GLY A 55 8.17 -11.85 2.02
CA GLY A 55 6.90 -12.58 1.97
C GLY A 55 6.96 -13.85 1.12
N ARG A 56 7.93 -13.98 0.22
CA ARG A 56 8.14 -15.19 -0.58
C ARG A 56 9.06 -16.19 0.09
N VAL A 57 10.17 -15.73 0.68
CA VAL A 57 11.03 -16.61 1.49
C VAL A 57 10.21 -17.23 2.62
N MET A 58 9.35 -16.44 3.28
CA MET A 58 8.41 -16.95 4.29
C MET A 58 7.46 -18.05 3.77
N ARG A 59 7.12 -18.06 2.47
CA ARG A 59 6.32 -19.16 1.88
C ARG A 59 7.15 -20.41 1.69
N LEU A 60 8.42 -20.27 1.32
CA LEU A 60 9.35 -21.38 1.17
C LEU A 60 9.67 -22.01 2.53
N LEU A 61 9.70 -21.21 3.60
CA LEU A 61 9.91 -21.67 4.98
C LEU A 61 8.65 -22.23 5.67
N GLN A 62 7.50 -22.30 4.98
CA GLN A 62 6.27 -22.88 5.55
C GLN A 62 6.45 -24.32 6.07
N PRO A 63 7.22 -25.22 5.43
CA PRO A 63 7.47 -26.56 5.95
C PRO A 63 8.21 -26.53 7.30
N GLU A 64 9.32 -25.80 7.39
CA GLU A 64 10.08 -25.63 8.64
C GLU A 64 9.22 -24.95 9.73
N MET A 65 8.39 -23.99 9.33
CA MET A 65 7.45 -23.34 10.24
C MET A 65 6.45 -24.33 10.84
N LYS A 66 5.96 -25.28 10.04
CA LYS A 66 5.06 -26.34 10.51
C LYS A 66 5.77 -27.30 11.46
N GLU A 67 7.03 -27.63 11.20
CA GLU A 67 7.82 -28.48 12.11
C GLU A 67 7.98 -27.83 13.48
N ILE A 68 8.29 -26.53 13.53
CA ILE A 68 8.34 -25.75 14.78
C ILE A 68 6.98 -25.77 15.49
N GLN A 69 5.89 -25.58 14.76
CA GLN A 69 4.53 -25.58 15.31
C GLN A 69 4.16 -26.93 15.95
N VAL A 70 4.56 -28.05 15.32
CA VAL A 70 4.30 -29.40 15.83
C VAL A 70 5.20 -29.71 17.03
N LYS A 71 6.49 -29.38 16.94
CA LYS A 71 7.49 -29.72 17.97
C LYS A 71 7.27 -28.97 19.28
N TYR A 72 6.79 -27.73 19.22
CA TYR A 72 6.59 -26.86 20.39
C TYR A 72 5.11 -26.49 20.59
N LYS A 73 4.20 -27.42 20.28
CA LYS A 73 2.75 -27.20 20.39
C LYS A 73 2.33 -26.76 21.80
N ASP A 74 2.93 -27.36 22.82
CA ASP A 74 2.59 -27.14 24.23
C ASP A 74 3.45 -26.06 24.92
N ASP A 75 4.38 -25.44 24.18
CA ASP A 75 5.31 -24.42 24.68
C ASP A 75 5.28 -23.17 23.77
N PRO A 76 4.33 -22.24 23.99
CA PRO A 76 4.14 -21.07 23.13
C PRO A 76 5.33 -20.11 23.17
N GLU A 77 6.04 -20.02 24.29
CA GLU A 77 7.22 -19.16 24.43
C GLU A 77 8.36 -19.68 23.56
N ARG A 78 8.64 -20.99 23.64
CA ARG A 78 9.66 -21.62 22.82
C ARG A 78 9.28 -21.64 21.35
N LYS A 79 8.01 -21.87 21.02
CA LYS A 79 7.49 -21.74 19.65
C LYS A 79 7.79 -20.36 19.07
N ALA A 80 7.51 -19.29 19.81
CA ALA A 80 7.80 -17.92 19.37
C ALA A 80 9.31 -17.70 19.18
N LYS A 81 10.13 -18.15 20.13
CA LYS A 81 11.59 -18.01 20.08
C LYS A 81 12.21 -18.71 18.87
N GLU A 82 11.81 -19.95 18.60
CA GLU A 82 12.31 -20.73 17.45
C GLU A 82 11.80 -20.16 16.11
N THR A 83 10.57 -19.64 16.08
CA THR A 83 10.04 -18.92 14.91
C THR A 83 10.88 -17.68 14.58
N PHE A 84 11.22 -16.88 15.59
CA PHE A 84 12.10 -15.72 15.42
C PHE A 84 13.52 -16.12 15.05
N ALA A 85 14.06 -17.19 15.65
CA ALA A 85 15.37 -17.71 15.31
C ALA A 85 15.43 -18.16 13.84
N LEU A 86 14.39 -18.84 13.36
CA LEU A 86 14.24 -19.24 11.96
C LEU A 86 14.24 -18.01 11.03
N TYR A 87 13.45 -16.98 11.34
CA TYR A 87 13.48 -15.74 10.54
C TYR A 87 14.86 -15.08 10.55
N LYS A 88 15.54 -15.07 11.69
CA LYS A 88 16.90 -14.50 11.81
C LYS A 88 17.92 -15.28 10.99
N ARG A 89 17.86 -16.62 10.96
CA ARG A 89 18.74 -17.48 10.13
C ARG A 89 18.67 -17.15 8.65
N TYR A 90 17.49 -16.78 8.16
CA TYR A 90 17.29 -16.39 6.76
C TYR A 90 17.32 -14.87 6.54
N GLY A 91 17.77 -14.08 7.53
CA GLY A 91 17.88 -12.62 7.41
C GLY A 91 16.54 -11.91 7.17
N LEU A 92 15.42 -12.52 7.57
CA LEU A 92 14.08 -12.01 7.31
C LEU A 92 13.62 -11.06 8.41
N ASN A 93 13.01 -9.94 8.01
CA ASN A 93 12.35 -9.02 8.92
C ASN A 93 10.82 -9.20 8.85
N PRO A 94 10.17 -9.81 9.86
CA PRO A 94 8.73 -10.04 9.84
C PRO A 94 7.89 -8.76 9.86
N PHE A 95 8.47 -7.64 10.29
CA PHE A 95 7.79 -6.35 10.35
C PHE A 95 7.87 -5.55 9.05
N ALA A 96 8.62 -6.02 8.04
CA ALA A 96 8.77 -5.32 6.76
C ALA A 96 7.43 -4.96 6.11
N GLY A 97 6.43 -5.84 6.23
CA GLY A 97 5.08 -5.58 5.70
C GLY A 97 4.32 -4.49 6.44
N ILE A 98 4.50 -4.39 7.76
CA ILE A 98 3.85 -3.36 8.59
C ILE A 98 4.48 -2.00 8.32
N PHE A 99 5.82 -1.93 8.17
CA PHE A 99 6.51 -0.68 7.86
C PHE A 99 6.02 -0.04 6.55
N THR A 100 5.86 -0.83 5.48
CA THR A 100 5.33 -0.30 4.21
C THR A 100 3.88 0.17 4.36
N ALA A 101 3.04 -0.59 5.07
CA ALA A 101 1.64 -0.20 5.30
C ALA A 101 1.54 1.09 6.13
N LEU A 102 2.39 1.25 7.14
CA LEU A 102 2.44 2.45 7.98
C LEU A 102 2.86 3.68 7.18
N LEU A 103 3.77 3.52 6.21
CA LEU A 103 4.19 4.60 5.31
C LEU A 103 3.04 5.03 4.37
N GLN A 104 2.14 4.12 4.01
CA GLN A 104 0.99 4.42 3.15
C GLN A 104 -0.04 5.37 3.79
N ILE A 105 -0.23 5.27 5.11
CA ILE A 105 -1.28 6.01 5.82
C ILE A 105 -1.05 7.53 5.77
N PRO A 106 0.14 8.08 6.10
CA PRO A 106 0.43 9.50 5.95
C PRO A 106 0.21 10.03 4.54
N ILE A 107 0.59 9.26 3.51
CA ILE A 107 0.43 9.67 2.11
C ILE A 107 -1.05 9.79 1.76
N LEU A 108 -1.87 8.81 2.15
CA LEU A 108 -3.31 8.84 1.94
C LEU A 108 -3.95 10.04 2.65
N LEU A 109 -3.56 10.30 3.91
CA LEU A 109 -4.06 11.44 4.67
C LEU A 109 -3.64 12.76 4.04
N GLY A 110 -2.39 12.87 3.57
CA GLY A 110 -1.91 14.08 2.89
C GLY A 110 -2.72 14.39 1.64
N LEU A 111 -2.96 13.39 0.79
CA LEU A 111 -3.84 13.54 -0.37
C LEU A 111 -5.26 13.93 0.07
N TYR A 112 -5.85 13.23 1.05
CA TYR A 112 -7.18 13.57 1.56
C TYR A 112 -7.28 15.03 2.01
N PHE A 113 -6.32 15.52 2.81
CA PHE A 113 -6.34 16.90 3.28
C PHE A 113 -6.13 17.91 2.17
N VAL A 114 -5.27 17.65 1.19
CA VAL A 114 -5.08 18.56 0.05
C VAL A 114 -6.37 18.74 -0.73
N PHE A 115 -7.12 17.67 -1.00
CA PHE A 115 -8.38 17.76 -1.74
C PHE A 115 -9.54 18.31 -0.90
N ASN A 116 -9.60 17.98 0.39
CA ASN A 116 -10.67 18.44 1.27
C ASN A 116 -10.50 19.92 1.70
N SER A 117 -9.26 20.43 1.74
CA SER A 117 -8.98 21.83 2.10
C SER A 117 -9.24 22.84 0.98
N HIS A 118 -9.67 22.40 -0.21
CA HIS A 118 -9.93 23.24 -1.39
C HIS A 118 -8.72 24.11 -1.85
N THR A 119 -7.52 23.88 -1.31
CA THR A 119 -6.29 24.66 -1.59
C THR A 119 -5.75 24.47 -3.01
N LEU A 120 -6.29 23.52 -3.77
CA LEU A 120 -6.01 23.38 -5.19
C LEU A 120 -6.88 24.30 -6.07
N LEU A 121 -8.00 24.82 -5.56
CA LEU A 121 -8.83 25.79 -6.27
C LEU A 121 -8.33 27.23 -6.08
N THR A 122 -7.68 27.48 -4.95
CA THR A 122 -7.02 28.75 -4.62
C THR A 122 -5.59 28.45 -4.18
N ILE A 123 -4.65 28.54 -5.12
CA ILE A 123 -3.24 28.22 -4.84
C ILE A 123 -2.69 29.17 -3.79
N ASP A 124 -2.24 28.61 -2.69
CA ASP A 124 -1.48 29.35 -1.70
C ASP A 124 -0.01 29.40 -2.11
N THR A 125 0.37 30.52 -2.75
CA THR A 125 1.73 30.74 -3.21
C THR A 125 2.75 30.81 -2.06
N ALA A 126 2.32 31.07 -0.82
CA ALA A 126 3.21 31.07 0.34
C ALA A 126 3.68 29.67 0.75
N MET A 127 2.94 28.62 0.35
CA MET A 127 3.32 27.23 0.59
C MET A 127 4.19 26.62 -0.50
N LEU A 128 4.39 27.32 -1.62
CA LEU A 128 5.16 26.81 -2.75
C LEU A 128 6.66 26.83 -2.44
N TYR A 129 7.35 25.75 -2.79
CA TYR A 129 8.80 25.74 -2.82
C TYR A 129 9.31 26.62 -3.95
N GLY A 130 10.49 27.22 -3.78
CA GLY A 130 11.04 28.18 -4.75
C GLY A 130 11.28 27.64 -6.16
N PHE A 131 11.22 26.33 -6.36
CA PHE A 131 11.32 25.66 -7.67
C PHE A 131 9.95 25.24 -8.25
N VAL A 132 8.84 25.46 -7.55
CA VAL A 132 7.48 25.14 -7.99
C VAL A 132 6.78 26.42 -8.42
N SER A 133 6.47 26.52 -9.71
CA SER A 133 5.71 27.62 -10.28
C SER A 133 4.21 27.46 -10.00
N ALA A 134 3.51 28.58 -9.85
CA ALA A 134 2.05 28.55 -9.78
C ALA A 134 1.48 28.32 -11.20
N PRO A 135 0.73 27.22 -11.44
CA PRO A 135 0.14 26.95 -12.74
C PRO A 135 -0.85 28.03 -13.16
N SER A 136 -0.82 28.38 -14.44
CA SER A 136 -1.73 29.37 -15.03
C SER A 136 -3.14 28.83 -15.27
N VAL A 137 -3.29 27.51 -15.40
CA VAL A 137 -4.57 26.82 -15.61
C VAL A 137 -4.67 25.65 -14.65
N ILE A 138 -5.80 25.56 -13.96
CA ILE A 138 -6.12 24.44 -13.07
C ILE A 138 -7.46 23.87 -13.50
N THR A 139 -7.44 22.62 -13.96
CA THR A 139 -8.65 21.91 -14.35
C THR A 139 -8.94 20.86 -13.28
N PRO A 140 -9.91 21.09 -12.37
CA PRO A 140 -10.23 20.18 -11.27
C PRO A 140 -11.02 18.94 -11.74
N LEU A 141 -10.75 18.48 -12.96
CA LEU A 141 -11.31 17.31 -13.60
C LEU A 141 -10.19 16.30 -13.88
N PHE A 142 -10.57 15.04 -13.95
CA PHE A 142 -9.78 13.95 -14.49
C PHE A 142 -10.32 13.59 -15.87
N LEU A 143 -9.45 13.69 -16.88
CA LEU A 143 -9.75 13.49 -18.30
C LEU A 143 -10.92 14.36 -18.80
N GLY A 144 -11.18 15.49 -18.14
CA GLY A 144 -12.33 16.36 -18.43
C GLY A 144 -13.70 15.78 -18.05
N ILE A 145 -13.77 14.60 -17.42
CA ILE A 145 -15.02 13.87 -17.15
C ILE A 145 -15.33 13.83 -15.65
N PHE A 146 -14.35 13.48 -14.82
CA PHE A 146 -14.58 13.23 -13.40
C PHE A 146 -14.03 14.36 -12.55
N SER A 147 -14.88 15.08 -11.80
CA SER A 147 -14.40 16.05 -10.81
C SER A 147 -13.52 15.37 -9.77
N VAL A 148 -12.31 15.88 -9.57
CA VAL A 148 -11.31 15.25 -8.69
C VAL A 148 -11.72 15.32 -7.22
N ALA A 149 -12.37 16.43 -6.81
CA ALA A 149 -12.95 16.60 -5.49
C ALA A 149 -14.35 15.94 -5.35
N GLY A 150 -15.02 15.66 -6.48
CA GLY A 150 -16.29 14.95 -6.49
C GLY A 150 -16.13 13.45 -6.25
N THR A 151 -17.25 12.72 -6.36
CA THR A 151 -17.30 11.26 -6.16
C THR A 151 -17.89 10.58 -7.39
N SER A 152 -17.41 9.38 -7.70
CA SER A 152 -17.84 8.58 -8.84
C SER A 152 -17.90 7.12 -8.45
N ILE A 153 -19.07 6.51 -8.58
CA ILE A 153 -19.24 5.09 -8.30
C ILE A 153 -18.38 4.22 -9.21
N PHE A 154 -18.14 4.67 -10.44
CA PHE A 154 -17.30 3.96 -11.41
C PHE A 154 -15.85 3.90 -10.95
N LEU A 155 -15.26 5.04 -10.58
CA LEU A 155 -13.88 5.09 -10.11
C LEU A 155 -13.72 4.37 -8.75
N ALA A 156 -14.69 4.51 -7.85
CA ALA A 156 -14.68 3.82 -6.57
C ALA A 156 -14.77 2.29 -6.73
N ALA A 157 -15.67 1.80 -7.60
CA ALA A 157 -15.78 0.37 -7.91
C ALA A 157 -14.51 -0.15 -8.59
N LEU A 158 -13.92 0.60 -9.53
CA LEU A 158 -12.67 0.24 -10.17
C LEU A 158 -11.51 0.17 -9.16
N ALA A 159 -11.43 1.11 -8.22
CA ALA A 159 -10.46 1.08 -7.13
C ALA A 159 -10.60 -0.17 -6.25
N ALA A 160 -11.84 -0.51 -5.86
CA ALA A 160 -12.14 -1.71 -5.08
C ALA A 160 -11.75 -2.98 -5.82
N LEU A 161 -12.12 -3.09 -7.10
CA LEU A 161 -11.83 -4.27 -7.91
C LEU A 161 -10.33 -4.47 -8.13
N LEU A 162 -9.59 -3.39 -8.45
CA LEU A 162 -8.15 -3.48 -8.67
C LEU A 162 -7.38 -3.76 -7.37
N GLN A 163 -7.74 -3.12 -6.26
CA GLN A 163 -7.17 -3.44 -4.95
C GLN A 163 -7.50 -4.88 -4.54
N GLY A 164 -8.73 -5.35 -4.81
CA GLY A 164 -9.12 -6.74 -4.61
C GLY A 164 -8.26 -7.70 -5.42
N ALA A 165 -8.12 -7.47 -6.72
CA ALA A 165 -7.26 -8.27 -7.60
C ALA A 165 -5.81 -8.28 -7.12
N GLN A 166 -5.28 -7.13 -6.70
CA GLN A 166 -3.94 -6.97 -6.14
C GLN A 166 -3.75 -7.79 -4.86
N ILE A 167 -4.67 -7.70 -3.89
CA ILE A 167 -4.59 -8.47 -2.65
C ILE A 167 -4.75 -9.97 -2.93
N TRP A 168 -5.66 -10.36 -3.82
CA TRP A 168 -5.83 -11.76 -4.22
C TRP A 168 -4.59 -12.34 -4.88
N TYR A 169 -3.93 -11.54 -5.69
CA TYR A 169 -2.68 -11.94 -6.30
C TYR A 169 -1.58 -12.05 -5.25
N ALA A 170 -1.47 -11.08 -4.34
CA ALA A 170 -0.39 -11.00 -3.35
C ALA A 170 -0.55 -11.98 -2.18
N VAL A 171 -1.74 -12.15 -1.61
CA VAL A 171 -1.96 -12.87 -0.33
C VAL A 171 -2.50 -14.28 -0.57
N PRO A 172 -1.69 -15.34 -0.35
CA PRO A 172 -2.18 -16.71 -0.39
C PRO A 172 -3.07 -16.99 0.82
N VAL A 173 -4.08 -17.84 0.64
CA VAL A 173 -4.92 -18.30 1.74
C VAL A 173 -4.39 -19.63 2.25
N PRO A 174 -4.05 -19.75 3.56
CA PRO A 174 -3.69 -21.02 4.16
C PRO A 174 -4.79 -22.08 3.95
N PRO A 175 -4.42 -23.38 3.83
CA PRO A 175 -5.40 -24.45 3.67
C PRO A 175 -6.37 -24.49 4.85
N LYS A 176 -7.59 -24.97 4.59
CA LYS A 176 -8.58 -25.20 5.64
C LYS A 176 -8.07 -26.33 6.56
N PRO A 177 -8.03 -26.14 7.90
CA PRO A 177 -7.70 -27.25 8.80
C PRO A 177 -8.79 -28.33 8.75
N GLU A 178 -8.39 -29.59 8.93
CA GLU A 178 -9.27 -30.77 8.81
C GLU A 178 -10.43 -30.75 9.81
N LYS A 179 -10.19 -30.21 11.02
CA LYS A 179 -11.22 -29.98 12.03
C LYS A 179 -11.15 -28.52 12.50
N PRO A 180 -12.29 -27.81 12.57
CA PRO A 180 -12.33 -26.48 13.18
C PRO A 180 -11.86 -26.53 14.64
N GLY A 181 -10.98 -25.62 15.05
CA GLY A 181 -10.55 -25.49 16.45
C GLY A 181 -9.40 -26.39 16.90
N THR A 182 -8.91 -27.33 16.07
CA THR A 182 -7.70 -28.12 16.38
C THR A 182 -6.40 -27.34 16.24
N ASP A 183 -6.37 -26.34 15.36
CA ASP A 183 -5.22 -25.44 15.17
C ASP A 183 -5.72 -24.00 15.12
N LEU A 184 -5.86 -23.42 16.31
CA LEU A 184 -6.33 -22.04 16.50
C LEU A 184 -5.45 -21.03 15.75
N SER A 185 -4.15 -21.32 15.58
CA SER A 185 -3.22 -20.43 14.89
C SER A 185 -3.41 -20.43 13.37
N ALA A 186 -3.63 -21.60 12.78
CA ALA A 186 -3.97 -21.72 11.36
C ALA A 186 -5.36 -21.14 11.04
N ASP A 187 -6.35 -21.38 11.92
CA ASP A 187 -7.68 -20.80 11.79
C ASP A 187 -7.64 -19.26 11.83
N PHE A 188 -6.87 -18.69 12.76
CA PHE A 188 -6.66 -17.25 12.85
C PHE A 188 -5.93 -16.68 11.62
N ALA A 189 -4.83 -17.29 11.19
CA ALA A 189 -4.09 -16.83 10.01
C ALA A 189 -4.96 -16.85 8.74
N ARG A 190 -5.80 -17.89 8.60
CA ARG A 190 -6.73 -18.01 7.49
C ARG A 190 -7.84 -16.97 7.53
N SER A 191 -8.44 -16.73 8.70
CA SER A 191 -9.48 -15.71 8.84
C SER A 191 -8.95 -14.31 8.54
N MET A 192 -7.73 -13.99 8.99
CA MET A 192 -7.04 -12.75 8.64
C MET A 192 -6.84 -12.64 7.12
N ALA A 193 -6.34 -13.68 6.46
CA ALA A 193 -6.14 -13.68 5.01
C ALA A 193 -7.46 -13.49 4.23
N LEU A 194 -8.56 -14.11 4.68
CA LEU A 194 -9.88 -13.95 4.07
C LEU A 194 -10.44 -12.54 4.26
N ASN A 195 -10.35 -12.00 5.48
CA ASN A 195 -10.76 -10.62 5.76
C ASN A 195 -9.99 -9.64 4.87
N MET A 196 -8.67 -9.83 4.70
CA MET A 196 -7.89 -8.99 3.79
C MET A 196 -8.34 -9.11 2.33
N ARG A 197 -8.68 -10.31 1.86
CA ARG A 197 -9.07 -10.55 0.47
C ARG A 197 -10.49 -10.08 0.11
N PHE A 198 -11.40 -10.07 1.07
CA PHE A 198 -12.82 -9.77 0.81
C PHE A 198 -13.30 -8.49 1.47
N LEU A 199 -12.93 -8.23 2.73
CA LEU A 199 -13.40 -7.06 3.48
C LEU A 199 -12.66 -5.79 3.07
N LEU A 200 -11.33 -5.83 2.99
CA LEU A 200 -10.53 -4.62 2.72
C LEU A 200 -10.86 -3.97 1.38
N PRO A 201 -11.02 -4.69 0.25
CA PRO A 201 -11.39 -4.07 -1.02
C PRO A 201 -12.74 -3.35 -0.95
N VAL A 202 -13.70 -3.92 -0.22
CA VAL A 202 -15.02 -3.30 0.00
C VAL A 202 -14.87 -2.02 0.82
N ILE A 203 -14.10 -2.05 1.92
CA ILE A 203 -13.82 -0.86 2.73
C ILE A 203 -13.16 0.23 1.88
N ILE A 204 -12.20 -0.13 1.03
CA ILE A 204 -11.51 0.82 0.16
C ILE A 204 -12.46 1.41 -0.89
N GLY A 205 -13.34 0.59 -1.50
CA GLY A 205 -14.36 1.06 -2.43
C GLY A 205 -15.32 2.05 -1.78
N VAL A 206 -15.83 1.70 -0.59
CA VAL A 206 -16.70 2.56 0.20
C VAL A 206 -15.99 3.86 0.58
N ALA A 207 -14.76 3.77 1.09
CA ALA A 207 -13.97 4.94 1.44
C ALA A 207 -13.70 5.85 0.24
N ALA A 208 -13.34 5.29 -0.91
CA ALA A 208 -13.13 6.04 -2.15
C ALA A 208 -14.41 6.74 -2.61
N PHE A 209 -15.57 6.07 -2.49
CA PHE A 209 -16.86 6.66 -2.85
C PHE A 209 -17.29 7.81 -1.92
N TYR A 210 -17.03 7.71 -0.62
CA TYR A 210 -17.43 8.75 0.35
C TYR A 210 -16.43 9.90 0.50
N THR A 211 -15.23 9.79 -0.08
CA THR A 211 -14.18 10.79 0.10
C THR A 211 -13.96 11.64 -1.15
N SER A 212 -13.35 11.09 -2.20
CA SER A 212 -13.10 11.81 -3.45
C SER A 212 -12.60 10.89 -4.58
N ASN A 213 -12.75 11.35 -5.81
CA ASN A 213 -12.17 10.72 -6.99
C ASN A 213 -10.63 10.75 -6.96
N ALA A 214 -10.00 11.76 -6.33
CA ALA A 214 -8.56 11.74 -6.10
C ALA A 214 -8.10 10.49 -5.33
N ILE A 215 -8.83 10.13 -4.27
CA ILE A 215 -8.51 8.94 -3.47
C ILE A 215 -8.77 7.66 -4.25
N ALA A 216 -9.84 7.62 -5.05
CA ALA A 216 -10.08 6.51 -5.96
C ALA A 216 -8.90 6.32 -6.94
N LEU A 217 -8.45 7.40 -7.59
CA LEU A 217 -7.32 7.38 -8.53
C LEU A 217 -6.01 6.95 -7.86
N TYR A 218 -5.78 7.40 -6.63
CA TYR A 218 -4.63 6.96 -5.82
C TYR A 218 -4.65 5.45 -5.58
N PHE A 219 -5.79 4.88 -5.17
CA PHE A 219 -5.92 3.44 -4.94
C PHE A 219 -5.78 2.62 -6.23
N ILE A 220 -6.38 3.09 -7.33
CA ILE A 220 -6.23 2.48 -8.66
C ILE A 220 -4.76 2.42 -9.06
N THR A 221 -4.08 3.56 -9.01
CA THR A 221 -2.67 3.68 -9.43
C THR A 221 -1.78 2.81 -8.55
N THR A 222 -2.00 2.85 -7.24
CA THR A 222 -1.33 1.99 -6.25
C THR A 222 -1.50 0.50 -6.56
N ALA A 223 -2.72 0.06 -6.86
CA ALA A 223 -3.02 -1.34 -7.14
C ALA A 223 -2.27 -1.80 -8.39
N LEU A 224 -2.30 -1.01 -9.46
CA LEU A 224 -1.62 -1.29 -10.72
C LEU A 224 -0.10 -1.42 -10.51
N VAL A 225 0.52 -0.46 -9.83
CA VAL A 225 1.96 -0.52 -9.53
C VAL A 225 2.29 -1.76 -8.70
N SER A 226 1.48 -2.06 -7.69
CA SER A 226 1.72 -3.21 -6.80
C SER A 226 1.56 -4.55 -7.54
N ILE A 227 0.63 -4.66 -8.47
CA ILE A 227 0.46 -5.84 -9.34
C ILE A 227 1.71 -6.02 -10.22
N VAL A 228 2.20 -4.94 -10.84
CA VAL A 228 3.42 -4.97 -11.65
C VAL A 228 4.63 -5.38 -10.80
N GLN A 229 4.78 -4.80 -9.61
CA GLN A 229 5.85 -5.17 -8.68
C GLN A 229 5.77 -6.65 -8.29
N GLU A 230 4.59 -7.14 -7.89
CA GLU A 230 4.39 -8.55 -7.54
C GLU A 230 4.72 -9.48 -8.72
N PHE A 231 4.33 -9.12 -9.94
CA PHE A 231 4.67 -9.85 -11.15
C PHE A 231 6.18 -9.90 -11.42
N VAL A 232 6.86 -8.76 -11.34
CA VAL A 232 8.32 -8.65 -11.54
C VAL A 232 9.06 -9.50 -10.51
N VAL A 233 8.71 -9.36 -9.23
CA VAL A 233 9.37 -10.17 -8.21
C VAL A 233 9.05 -11.62 -8.50
N ARG A 234 7.80 -12.04 -8.82
CA ARG A 234 7.40 -13.47 -8.96
C ARG A 234 8.19 -14.25 -9.99
N LYS A 235 8.71 -13.58 -11.00
CA LYS A 235 9.61 -14.17 -11.99
C LYS A 235 11.04 -14.38 -11.47
N GLN A 236 11.45 -13.70 -10.41
CA GLN A 236 12.76 -13.89 -9.78
C GLN A 236 12.78 -15.22 -9.01
N LYS A 237 13.80 -16.04 -9.27
CA LYS A 237 14.14 -17.16 -8.39
C LYS A 237 14.63 -16.57 -7.07
N VAL A 238 13.85 -16.75 -6.01
CA VAL A 238 14.23 -16.34 -4.66
C VAL A 238 14.52 -17.63 -3.92
N GLU A 239 15.80 -17.89 -3.68
CA GLU A 239 16.25 -19.02 -2.87
C GLU A 239 16.45 -18.55 -1.43
N PRO A 240 16.01 -19.35 -0.44
CA PRO A 240 16.27 -19.05 0.96
C PRO A 240 17.78 -19.27 1.21
N VAL A 241 18.55 -18.18 1.24
CA VAL A 241 19.97 -18.24 1.60
C VAL A 241 20.05 -18.13 3.12
N GLU A 242 20.55 -19.18 3.78
CA GLU A 242 20.93 -19.07 5.19
C GLU A 242 22.03 -18.01 5.30
N VAL A 243 21.74 -16.97 6.07
CA VAL A 243 22.75 -15.99 6.45
C VAL A 243 23.64 -16.72 7.43
N ALA A 244 24.83 -17.12 6.99
CA ALA A 244 25.82 -17.79 7.82
C ALA A 244 25.88 -17.08 9.19
N ALA A 245 25.70 -17.85 10.26
CA ALA A 245 25.67 -17.32 11.60
C ALA A 245 26.98 -16.57 11.87
N ALA A 246 26.91 -15.23 11.87
CA ALA A 246 27.97 -14.35 12.32
C ALA A 246 27.94 -14.23 13.85
#